data_AF-A0A958VQQ6-F1
#
_entry.id   AF-A0A958VQQ6-F1
#
_cell.length_a   1.000
_cell.length_b   1.000
_cell.length_c   1.000
_cell.angle_alpha   90.00
_cell.angle_beta   90.00
_cell.angle_gamma   90.00
#
_symmetry.space_group_name_H-M   'P 1'
#
loop_
_entity.id
_entity.type
_entity.pdbx_description
1 polymer ?
#
loop_
_entity_poly.entity_id
_entity_poly.type
_entity_poly.pdbx_seq_one_letter_code
_entity_poly.pdbx_strand_id
1 'polypeptide(L)'
;TSLGLATAAISLNNPYSNIITLEGCHNTASVAQQQFKKFNLTNIQLVKGNFNDTLPKILADKSFDLIFFDGNHQKEATLQYFEQCLPYINNNSVFIFDDIYWSKGMYEAWQKIINNPLVTVSIDTFQWGIVFFRKEQPKQHFTIRI
;
A
#
# COMPACT_ATOMS: atom_id res chain seq x y z
N THR A 1 -2.95 2.88 -7.82
CA THR A 1 -4.20 2.94 -8.61
C THR A 1 -3.92 2.72 -10.08
N SER A 2 -3.18 3.61 -10.75
CA SER A 2 -2.90 3.55 -12.19
C SER A 2 -4.20 3.37 -12.99
N LEU A 3 -4.30 2.35 -13.85
CA LEU A 3 -5.50 2.02 -14.63
C LEU A 3 -6.59 1.28 -13.81
N GLY A 4 -6.38 1.07 -12.51
CA GLY A 4 -7.35 0.47 -11.59
C GLY A 4 -7.34 -1.05 -11.53
N LEU A 5 -6.40 -1.75 -12.19
CA LEU A 5 -6.40 -3.21 -12.27
C LEU A 5 -6.18 -3.89 -10.92
N ALA A 6 -5.17 -3.50 -10.16
CA ALA A 6 -4.92 -4.05 -8.83
C ALA A 6 -6.09 -3.78 -7.87
N THR A 7 -6.59 -2.53 -7.86
CA THR A 7 -7.76 -2.14 -7.06
C THR A 7 -9.00 -2.96 -7.43
N ALA A 8 -9.23 -3.19 -8.73
CA ALA A 8 -10.35 -4.00 -9.21
C ALA A 8 -10.22 -5.46 -8.78
N ALA A 9 -9.02 -6.04 -8.85
CA ALA A 9 -8.76 -7.40 -8.39
C ALA A 9 -9.05 -7.57 -6.89
N ILE A 10 -8.60 -6.63 -6.06
CA ILE A 10 -8.88 -6.62 -4.62
C ILE A 10 -10.39 -6.51 -4.35
N SER A 11 -11.08 -5.60 -5.05
CA SER A 11 -12.53 -5.38 -4.94
C SER A 11 -13.34 -6.62 -5.30
N LEU A 12 -13.00 -7.28 -6.42
CA LEU A 12 -13.68 -8.48 -6.89
C LEU A 12 -13.51 -9.66 -5.94
N ASN A 13 -12.34 -9.78 -5.29
CA ASN A 13 -12.08 -10.87 -4.35
C ASN A 13 -12.89 -10.74 -3.04
N ASN A 14 -13.18 -9.51 -2.60
CA ASN A 14 -14.00 -9.27 -1.41
C ASN A 14 -14.95 -8.08 -1.61
N PRO A 15 -16.21 -8.31 -2.02
CA PRO A 15 -17.17 -7.23 -2.27
C PRO A 15 -17.62 -6.50 -0.99
N TYR A 16 -17.37 -7.07 0.20
CA TYR A 16 -17.66 -6.45 1.49
C TYR A 16 -16.53 -5.56 2.02
N SER A 17 -15.35 -5.59 1.38
CA SER A 17 -14.23 -4.71 1.74
C SER A 17 -14.54 -3.27 1.37
N ASN A 18 -14.04 -2.31 2.14
CA ASN A 18 -14.08 -0.90 1.78
C ASN A 18 -12.71 -0.48 1.26
N ILE A 19 -12.60 -0.14 -0.02
CA ILE A 19 -11.31 0.15 -0.66
C ILE A 19 -11.22 1.64 -0.95
N ILE A 20 -10.13 2.27 -0.50
CA ILE A 20 -9.76 3.63 -0.88
C ILE A 20 -8.51 3.53 -1.75
N THR A 21 -8.54 4.16 -2.92
CA THR A 21 -7.43 4.13 -3.87
C THR A 21 -7.05 5.56 -4.27
N LEU A 22 -5.76 5.91 -4.22
CA LEU A 22 -5.25 7.25 -4.49
C LEU A 22 -4.58 7.31 -5.87
N GLU A 23 -4.86 8.34 -6.66
CA GLU A 23 -4.23 8.53 -7.98
C GLU A 23 -3.89 10.00 -8.24
N GLY A 24 -2.61 10.25 -8.57
CA GLY A 24 -2.09 11.61 -8.80
C GLY A 24 -2.41 12.14 -10.20
N CYS A 25 -2.48 11.26 -11.20
CA CYS A 25 -2.75 11.66 -12.58
C CYS A 25 -4.26 11.65 -12.86
N HIS A 26 -4.82 12.81 -13.19
CA HIS A 26 -6.26 12.96 -13.48
C HIS A 26 -6.74 12.07 -14.63
N ASN A 27 -5.89 11.85 -15.63
CA ASN A 27 -6.23 11.05 -16.81
C ASN A 27 -6.31 9.56 -16.45
N THR A 28 -5.30 9.01 -15.76
CA THR A 28 -5.31 7.60 -15.31
C THR A 28 -6.44 7.35 -14.32
N ALA A 29 -6.67 8.29 -13.39
CA ALA A 29 -7.80 8.22 -12.47
C ALA A 29 -9.15 8.17 -13.20
N SER A 30 -9.29 8.90 -14.31
CA SER A 30 -10.51 8.89 -15.11
C SER A 30 -10.72 7.56 -15.81
N VAL A 31 -9.64 6.94 -16.32
CA VAL A 31 -9.70 5.58 -16.88
C VAL A 31 -10.04 4.55 -15.80
N ALA A 32 -9.38 4.59 -14.64
CA ALA A 32 -9.68 3.69 -13.52
C ALA A 32 -11.15 3.78 -13.10
N GLN A 33 -11.69 5.00 -13.00
CA GLN A 33 -13.10 5.22 -12.67
C GLN A 33 -14.05 4.59 -13.70
N GLN A 34 -13.70 4.65 -15.00
CA GLN A 34 -14.48 3.99 -16.06
C GLN A 34 -14.42 2.47 -15.92
N GLN A 35 -13.26 1.90 -15.59
CA GLN A 35 -13.12 0.46 -15.33
C GLN A 35 -13.98 0.03 -14.13
N PHE A 36 -13.93 0.75 -13.01
CA PHE A 36 -14.75 0.44 -11.83
C PHE A 36 -16.24 0.46 -12.15
N LYS A 37 -16.71 1.43 -12.96
CA LYS A 37 -18.10 1.47 -13.43
C LYS A 37 -18.43 0.31 -14.35
N LYS A 38 -17.55 -0.01 -15.30
CA LYS A 38 -17.74 -1.11 -16.27
C LYS A 38 -17.92 -2.47 -15.57
N PHE A 39 -17.21 -2.69 -14.48
CA PHE A 39 -17.28 -3.94 -13.69
C PHE A 39 -18.24 -3.86 -12.50
N ASN A 40 -19.04 -2.80 -12.37
CA ASN A 40 -19.98 -2.58 -11.26
C ASN A 40 -19.33 -2.69 -9.87
N LEU A 41 -18.11 -2.17 -9.72
CA LEU A 41 -17.37 -2.19 -8.45
C LEU A 41 -17.81 -1.00 -7.59
N THR A 42 -18.70 -1.27 -6.64
CA THR A 42 -19.35 -0.24 -5.81
C THR A 42 -18.65 0.04 -4.48
N ASN A 43 -17.67 -0.78 -4.12
CA ASN A 43 -16.97 -0.72 -2.83
C ASN A 43 -15.60 0.02 -2.90
N ILE A 44 -15.37 0.79 -3.98
CA ILE A 44 -14.14 1.54 -4.22
C ILE A 44 -14.40 3.05 -4.16
N GLN A 45 -13.68 3.74 -3.29
CA GLN A 45 -13.55 5.19 -3.27
C GLN A 45 -12.25 5.61 -3.97
N LEU A 46 -12.35 6.28 -5.12
CA LEU A 46 -11.21 6.86 -5.83
C LEU A 46 -10.95 8.30 -5.37
N VAL A 47 -9.75 8.56 -4.87
CA VAL A 47 -9.28 9.88 -4.44
C VAL A 47 -8.25 10.39 -5.43
N LYS A 48 -8.52 11.54 -6.05
CA LYS A 48 -7.65 12.16 -7.05
C LYS A 48 -6.81 13.26 -6.42
N GLY A 49 -5.53 13.32 -6.76
CA GLY A 49 -4.64 14.40 -6.34
C GLY A 49 -3.28 13.91 -5.85
N ASN A 50 -2.42 14.87 -5.51
CA ASN A 50 -1.09 14.56 -4.99
C ASN A 50 -1.19 13.83 -3.64
N PHE A 51 -0.41 12.78 -3.47
CA PHE A 51 -0.46 11.93 -2.28
C PHE A 51 -0.09 12.70 -1.01
N ASN A 52 0.79 13.69 -1.10
CA ASN A 52 1.15 14.54 0.04
C ASN A 52 -0.05 15.33 0.58
N ASP A 53 -1.04 15.62 -0.27
CA ASP A 53 -2.25 16.37 0.11
C ASP A 53 -3.41 15.43 0.45
N THR A 54 -3.50 14.29 -0.22
CA THR A 54 -4.65 13.38 -0.11
C THR A 54 -4.46 12.32 0.96
N LEU A 55 -3.25 11.77 1.13
CA LEU A 55 -2.99 10.70 2.09
C LEU A 55 -3.30 11.12 3.53
N PRO A 56 -2.84 12.27 4.06
CA PRO A 56 -3.16 12.69 5.44
C PRO A 56 -4.66 12.79 5.71
N LYS A 57 -5.44 13.26 4.72
CA LYS A 57 -6.89 13.43 4.84
C LYS A 57 -7.64 12.09 4.92
N ILE A 58 -7.09 11.06 4.27
CA ILE A 58 -7.67 9.71 4.25
C ILE A 58 -7.35 8.95 5.52
N LEU A 59 -6.17 9.19 6.09
CA LEU A 59 -5.72 8.51 7.30
C LEU A 59 -6.47 8.97 8.56
N ALA A 60 -6.99 10.21 8.59
CA ALA A 60 -7.68 10.78 9.75
C ALA A 60 -8.77 9.85 10.30
N ASP A 61 -8.62 9.46 11.57
CA ASP A 61 -9.56 8.66 12.37
C ASP A 61 -9.90 7.26 11.84
N LYS A 62 -9.02 6.65 11.03
CA LYS A 62 -9.21 5.30 10.48
C LYS A 62 -8.04 4.39 10.79
N SER A 63 -8.32 3.12 11.06
CA SER A 63 -7.33 2.05 10.99
C SER A 63 -7.49 1.26 9.68
N PHE A 64 -6.38 0.72 9.17
CA PHE A 64 -6.38 0.00 7.90
C PHE A 64 -5.86 -1.43 8.09
N ASP A 65 -6.61 -2.41 7.59
CA ASP A 65 -6.19 -3.82 7.64
C ASP A 65 -5.13 -4.13 6.58
N LEU A 66 -5.16 -3.42 5.44
CA LEU A 66 -4.23 -3.57 4.34
C LEU A 66 -3.89 -2.21 3.74
N ILE A 67 -2.60 -1.93 3.52
CA ILE A 67 -2.15 -0.81 2.68
C ILE A 67 -1.18 -1.33 1.62
N PHE A 68 -1.47 -1.06 0.35
CA PHE A 68 -0.62 -1.43 -0.78
C PHE A 68 0.05 -0.19 -1.36
N PHE A 69 1.38 -0.13 -1.22
CA PHE A 69 2.25 0.94 -1.69
C PHE A 69 2.75 0.60 -3.10
N ASP A 70 1.97 1.00 -4.09
CA ASP A 70 2.24 0.86 -5.53
C ASP A 70 2.18 2.25 -6.19
N GLY A 71 2.95 3.18 -5.61
CA GLY A 71 2.94 4.56 -6.06
C GLY A 71 4.18 5.30 -5.60
N ASN A 72 4.78 6.04 -6.52
CA ASN A 72 5.99 6.81 -6.29
C ASN A 72 7.15 5.93 -5.77
N HIS A 73 7.77 5.15 -6.67
CA HIS A 73 8.93 4.26 -6.41
C HIS A 73 10.25 5.02 -6.17
N GLN A 74 10.16 6.09 -5.39
CA GLN A 74 11.27 6.87 -4.88
C GLN A 74 11.39 6.62 -3.38
N LYS A 75 12.63 6.49 -2.92
CA LYS A 75 12.97 6.15 -1.54
C LYS A 75 12.30 7.08 -0.54
N GLU A 76 12.45 8.39 -0.74
CA GLU A 76 11.99 9.42 0.18
C GLU A 76 10.47 9.41 0.28
N ALA A 77 9.78 9.34 -0.86
CA ALA A 77 8.31 9.30 -0.89
C ALA A 77 7.75 8.02 -0.24
N THR A 78 8.33 6.85 -0.57
CA THR A 78 7.91 5.57 0.02
C THR A 78 8.04 5.58 1.54
N LEU A 79 9.19 6.04 2.05
CA LEU A 79 9.41 6.14 3.50
C LEU A 79 8.49 7.18 4.14
N GLN A 80 8.27 8.32 3.47
CA GLN A 80 7.37 9.35 3.98
C GLN A 80 5.92 8.83 4.08
N TYR A 81 5.44 8.05 3.09
CA TYR A 81 4.10 7.45 3.15
C TYR A 81 4.03 6.35 4.20
N PHE A 82 5.05 5.50 4.29
CA PHE A 82 5.16 4.49 5.33
C PHE A 82 5.02 5.09 6.73
N GLU A 83 5.83 6.10 7.06
CA GLU A 83 5.81 6.76 8.37
C GLU A 83 4.48 7.46 8.65
N GLN A 84 3.83 8.07 7.64
CA GLN A 84 2.49 8.65 7.79
C GLN A 84 1.42 7.61 8.13
N CYS A 85 1.56 6.38 7.61
CA CYS A 85 0.59 5.31 7.84
C CYS A 85 0.79 4.60 9.19
N LEU A 86 1.99 4.64 9.79
CA LEU A 86 2.29 3.92 11.03
C LEU A 86 1.37 4.24 12.21
N PRO A 87 0.93 5.49 12.46
CA PRO A 87 0.00 5.80 13.55
C PRO A 87 -1.39 5.14 13.41
N TYR A 88 -1.72 4.64 12.22
CA TYR A 88 -3.04 4.14 11.84
C TYR A 88 -3.07 2.60 11.66
N ILE A 89 -1.99 1.92 12.05
CA ILE A 89 -1.95 0.46 12.06
C ILE A 89 -2.73 -0.11 13.24
N ASN A 90 -3.22 -1.33 13.06
CA ASN A 90 -3.73 -2.21 14.10
C ASN A 90 -2.86 -3.49 14.17
N ASN A 91 -3.11 -4.36 15.15
CA ASN A 91 -2.28 -5.56 15.38
C ASN A 91 -2.28 -6.53 14.18
N ASN A 92 -3.29 -6.44 13.30
CA ASN A 92 -3.47 -7.30 12.14
C ASN A 92 -3.20 -6.57 10.81
N SER A 93 -2.76 -5.32 10.84
CA SER A 93 -2.45 -4.56 9.62
C SER A 93 -1.33 -5.25 8.83
N VAL A 94 -1.46 -5.21 7.51
CA VAL A 94 -0.45 -5.69 6.56
C VAL A 94 -0.13 -4.58 5.58
N PHE A 95 1.16 -4.25 5.45
CA PHE A 95 1.62 -3.33 4.42
C PHE A 95 2.36 -4.12 3.33
N ILE A 96 2.05 -3.83 2.07
CA ILE A 96 2.69 -4.43 0.90
C ILE A 96 3.36 -3.32 0.11
N PHE A 97 4.63 -3.50 -0.27
CA PHE A 97 5.41 -2.57 -1.07
C PHE A 97 5.71 -3.19 -2.42
N ASP A 98 5.33 -2.50 -3.49
CA ASP A 98 5.69 -2.89 -4.84
C ASP A 98 7.13 -2.50 -5.18
N ASP A 99 7.78 -3.31 -6.01
CA ASP A 99 9.05 -2.94 -6.66
C ASP A 99 10.20 -2.66 -5.66
N ILE A 100 10.32 -3.48 -4.62
CA ILE A 100 11.32 -3.30 -3.54
C ILE A 100 12.78 -3.33 -4.01
N TYR A 101 13.06 -3.93 -5.18
CA TYR A 101 14.39 -3.95 -5.81
C TYR A 101 14.49 -3.11 -7.10
N TRP A 102 13.46 -2.33 -7.44
CA TRP A 102 13.41 -1.51 -8.66
C TRP A 102 14.59 -0.57 -8.83
N SER A 103 15.09 -0.02 -7.73
CA SER A 103 16.26 0.85 -7.73
C SER A 103 17.05 0.71 -6.44
N LYS A 104 18.28 1.23 -6.43
CA LYS A 104 19.07 1.36 -5.19
C LYS A 104 18.29 2.09 -4.10
N GLY A 105 17.52 3.12 -4.46
CA GLY A 105 16.70 3.86 -3.53
C GLY A 105 15.58 3.02 -2.91
N MET A 106 14.87 2.23 -3.72
CA MET A 106 13.82 1.33 -3.22
C MET A 106 14.39 0.22 -2.34
N TYR A 107 15.54 -0.34 -2.71
CA TYR A 107 16.23 -1.30 -1.85
C TYR A 107 16.60 -0.68 -0.49
N GLU A 108 17.15 0.53 -0.49
CA GLU A 108 17.45 1.26 0.76
C GLU A 108 16.19 1.61 1.57
N ALA A 109 15.07 1.92 0.92
CA ALA A 109 13.78 2.11 1.60
C ALA A 109 13.32 0.81 2.25
N TRP A 110 13.39 -0.31 1.53
CA TRP A 110 13.02 -1.63 2.02
C TRP A 110 13.84 -2.03 3.25
N GLN A 111 15.16 -1.85 3.20
CA GLN A 111 16.03 -2.10 4.36
C GLN A 111 15.65 -1.24 5.58
N LYS A 112 15.25 0.02 5.38
CA LYS A 112 14.77 0.86 6.49
C LYS A 112 13.43 0.38 7.04
N ILE A 113 12.50 -0.03 6.17
CA ILE A 113 11.18 -0.54 6.56
C ILE A 113 11.33 -1.81 7.40
N ILE A 114 12.13 -2.79 6.95
CA ILE A 114 12.39 -4.03 7.73
C ILE A 114 12.96 -3.71 9.12
N ASN A 115 13.86 -2.72 9.20
CA ASN A 115 14.52 -2.36 10.45
C ASN A 115 13.64 -1.50 11.39
N ASN A 116 12.49 -0.99 10.93
CA ASN A 116 11.59 -0.22 11.80
C ASN A 116 11.11 -1.06 13.01
N PRO A 117 11.16 -0.54 14.24
CA PRO A 117 10.85 -1.31 15.46
C PRO A 117 9.39 -1.76 15.57
N LEU A 118 8.45 -1.14 14.85
CA LEU A 118 7.06 -1.57 14.81
C LEU A 118 6.83 -2.77 13.88
N VAL A 119 7.69 -2.95 12.88
CA VAL A 119 7.64 -4.12 11.99
C VAL A 119 8.14 -5.35 12.73
N THR A 120 7.25 -6.32 12.92
CA THR A 120 7.57 -7.60 13.57
C THR A 120 7.97 -8.64 12.53
N VAL A 121 7.13 -8.95 11.55
CA VAL A 121 7.48 -9.88 10.47
C VAL A 121 7.62 -9.13 9.16
N SER A 122 8.64 -9.48 8.38
CA SER A 122 8.81 -9.02 7.00
C SER A 122 9.09 -10.21 6.07
N ILE A 123 8.50 -10.17 4.88
CA ILE A 123 8.67 -11.18 3.84
C ILE A 123 9.11 -10.47 2.57
N ASP A 124 10.26 -10.91 2.05
CA ASP A 124 10.80 -10.49 0.76
C ASP A 124 10.48 -11.57 -0.28
N THR A 125 9.78 -11.18 -1.33
CA THR A 125 9.42 -12.06 -2.47
C THR A 125 10.10 -11.65 -3.77
N PHE A 126 11.17 -10.87 -3.68
CA PHE A 126 11.82 -10.14 -4.79
C PHE A 126 10.95 -9.04 -5.40
N GLN A 127 9.74 -9.34 -5.87
CA GLN A 127 8.85 -8.31 -6.43
C GLN A 127 8.20 -7.46 -5.32
N TRP A 128 7.73 -8.12 -4.26
CA TRP A 128 7.01 -7.48 -3.16
C TRP A 128 7.73 -7.63 -1.82
N GLY A 129 7.69 -6.55 -1.03
CA GLY A 129 7.97 -6.59 0.40
C GLY A 129 6.67 -6.57 1.17
N ILE A 130 6.46 -7.51 2.08
CA ILE A 130 5.24 -7.60 2.90
C ILE A 130 5.65 -7.46 4.36
N VAL A 131 5.00 -6.58 5.12
CA VAL A 131 5.30 -6.39 6.55
C VAL A 131 4.05 -6.47 7.43
N PHE A 132 4.26 -6.97 8.63
CA PHE A 132 3.26 -7.22 9.65
C PHE A 132 3.65 -6.53 10.96
N PHE A 133 2.66 -6.19 11.77
CA PHE A 133 2.82 -5.42 13.02
C PHE A 133 2.36 -6.17 14.27
N ARG A 134 2.07 -7.46 14.11
CA ARG A 134 1.50 -8.31 15.16
C ARG A 134 2.47 -8.48 16.32
N LYS A 135 2.08 -8.08 17.53
CA LYS A 135 2.95 -8.04 18.71
C LYS A 135 3.26 -9.40 19.32
N GLU A 136 2.44 -10.42 19.02
CA GLU A 136 2.64 -11.78 19.54
C GLU A 136 3.75 -12.56 18.82
N GLN A 137 4.33 -12.01 17.76
CA GLN A 137 5.40 -12.65 16.99
C GLN A 137 6.75 -11.96 17.22
N PRO A 138 7.85 -12.72 17.37
CA PRO A 138 9.18 -12.14 17.45
C PRO A 138 9.54 -11.48 16.12
N LYS A 139 10.50 -10.54 16.17
CA LYS A 139 10.96 -9.88 14.95
C LYS A 139 11.65 -10.88 14.02
N GLN A 140 11.17 -11.03 12.79
CA GLN A 140 11.68 -11.98 11.81
C GLN A 140 11.67 -11.38 10.39
N HIS A 141 12.65 -11.81 9.59
CA HIS A 141 12.73 -11.49 8.17
C HIS A 141 12.87 -12.79 7.38
N PHE A 142 12.03 -12.97 6.37
CA PHE A 142 12.02 -14.13 5.48
C PHE A 142 12.27 -13.69 4.05
N THR A 143 13.07 -14.46 3.31
CA THR A 143 13.22 -14.30 1.86
C THR A 143 12.66 -15.56 1.20
N ILE A 144 11.63 -15.41 0.39
CA ILE A 144 10.99 -16.49 -0.35
C ILE A 144 11.47 -16.41 -1.80
N ARG A 145 12.11 -17.48 -2.28
CA ARG A 145 12.35 -17.68 -3.71
C ARG A 145 11.14 -18.38 -4.29
N ILE A 146 10.41 -17.68 -5.16
CA ILE A 146 9.32 -18.22 -5.97
C ILE A 146 9.92 -18.77 -7.26
#